data_AF-A0AAW9PPL4-F1
#
_entry.id   AF-A0AAW9PPL4-F1
#
_cell.length_a   1.000
_cell.length_b   1.000
_cell.length_c   1.000
_cell.angle_alpha   90.00
_cell.angle_beta   90.00
_cell.angle_gamma   90.00
#
_symmetry.space_group_name_H-M   'P 1'
#
loop_
_entity.id
_entity.type
_entity.pdbx_description
1 polymer ?
#
loop_
_entity_poly.entity_id
_entity_poly.type
_entity_poly.pdbx_seq_one_letter_code
_entity_poly.pdbx_strand_id
1 'polypeptide(L)'
;MLKVKLQFSKFLALLLAFCCTFVAVYAANSQQRPLDEAHSKISISAKEASKHKLASEVLVEAGIAKRYDMHFDHVLGSLIGSGEEIKIHERFRKMFVREIGWKHFKDAYAARLEADFSEDELKELLNLSKQPAMKKLLQSEVKAYMETSKQRFKMGFDLWNNYNNGNISLPPAP
;
A
#
# COMPACT_ATOMS: atom_id res chain seq x y z
N MET A 1 -10.40 53.84 3.52
CA MET A 1 -10.11 52.47 4.01
C MET A 1 -11.08 51.39 3.50
N LEU A 2 -12.39 51.66 3.31
CA LEU A 2 -13.35 50.63 2.84
C LEU A 2 -13.05 50.08 1.42
N LYS A 3 -12.64 50.95 0.49
CA LYS A 3 -12.31 50.58 -0.91
C LYS A 3 -11.15 49.59 -1.03
N VAL A 4 -10.11 49.76 -0.20
CA VAL A 4 -8.92 48.90 -0.18
C VAL A 4 -9.25 47.52 0.39
N LYS A 5 -10.05 47.46 1.47
CA LYS A 5 -10.53 46.18 2.04
C LYS A 5 -11.41 45.39 1.07
N LEU A 6 -12.26 46.09 0.30
CA LEU A 6 -13.13 45.45 -0.69
C LEU A 6 -12.33 44.87 -1.89
N GLN A 7 -11.28 45.57 -2.33
CA GLN A 7 -10.40 45.07 -3.40
C GLN A 7 -9.54 43.90 -2.93
N PHE A 8 -9.02 43.94 -1.70
CA PHE A 8 -8.28 42.83 -1.10
C PHE A 8 -9.15 41.58 -0.93
N SER A 9 -10.41 41.75 -0.51
CA SER A 9 -11.37 40.65 -0.38
C SER A 9 -11.70 40.00 -1.73
N LYS A 10 -11.86 40.79 -2.79
CA LYS A 10 -12.07 40.27 -4.15
C LYS A 10 -10.85 39.53 -4.69
N PHE A 11 -9.65 40.05 -4.42
CA PHE A 11 -8.40 39.40 -4.82
C PHE A 11 -8.19 38.07 -4.09
N LEU A 12 -8.48 38.02 -2.79
CA LEU A 12 -8.41 36.80 -1.98
C LEU A 12 -9.42 35.75 -2.44
N ALA A 13 -10.65 36.17 -2.77
CA ALA A 13 -11.68 35.27 -3.30
C ALA A 13 -11.29 34.69 -4.68
N LEU A 14 -10.69 35.50 -5.56
CA LEU A 14 -10.16 35.04 -6.86
C LEU A 14 -8.99 34.07 -6.69
N LEU A 15 -8.08 34.35 -5.75
CA LEU A 15 -6.95 33.47 -5.45
C LEU A 15 -7.43 32.13 -4.88
N LEU A 16 -8.43 32.14 -3.99
CA LEU A 16 -9.06 30.94 -3.44
C LEU A 16 -9.77 30.12 -4.52
N ALA A 17 -10.50 30.78 -5.43
CA ALA A 17 -11.16 30.11 -6.55
C ALA A 17 -10.13 29.44 -7.49
N PHE A 18 -9.03 30.12 -7.77
CA PHE A 18 -7.92 29.58 -8.56
C PHE A 18 -7.25 28.39 -7.85
N CYS A 19 -6.96 28.47 -6.55
CA CYS A 19 -6.42 27.33 -5.80
C CYS A 19 -7.37 26.12 -5.80
N CYS A 20 -8.68 26.35 -5.65
CA CYS A 20 -9.68 25.28 -5.64
C CYS A 20 -9.79 24.56 -7.00
N THR A 21 -9.66 25.27 -8.13
CA THR A 21 -9.69 24.64 -9.46
C THR A 21 -8.43 23.82 -9.73
N PHE A 22 -7.26 24.29 -9.29
CA PHE A 22 -6.02 23.53 -9.43
C PHE A 22 -6.02 22.25 -8.58
N VAL A 23 -6.52 22.32 -7.34
CA VAL A 23 -6.66 21.13 -6.49
C VAL A 23 -7.67 20.13 -7.07
N ALA A 24 -8.78 20.61 -7.64
CA ALA A 24 -9.78 19.74 -8.27
C ALA A 24 -9.23 19.03 -9.52
N VAL A 25 -8.45 19.72 -10.36
CA VAL A 25 -7.83 19.13 -11.55
C VAL A 25 -6.71 18.14 -11.17
N TYR A 26 -5.91 18.46 -10.15
CA TYR A 26 -4.87 17.52 -9.67
C TYR A 26 -5.48 16.26 -9.03
N ALA A 27 -6.57 16.42 -8.27
CA ALA A 27 -7.29 15.29 -7.70
C ALA A 27 -7.92 14.41 -8.79
N ALA A 28 -8.55 15.00 -9.80
CA ALA A 28 -9.15 14.28 -10.92
C ALA A 28 -8.09 13.52 -11.75
N ASN A 29 -6.97 14.16 -12.08
CA ASN A 29 -5.88 13.50 -12.82
C ASN A 29 -5.18 12.40 -12.00
N SER A 30 -5.14 12.52 -10.66
CA SER A 30 -4.55 11.47 -9.81
C SER A 30 -5.40 10.20 -9.69
N GLN A 31 -6.71 10.29 -10.00
CA GLN A 31 -7.62 9.14 -10.04
C GLN A 31 -7.51 8.32 -11.32
N GLN A 32 -6.95 8.88 -12.40
CA GLN A 32 -6.66 8.17 -13.63
C GLN A 32 -5.35 7.38 -13.50
N ARG A 33 -5.35 6.37 -12.62
CA ARG A 33 -4.31 5.35 -12.63
C ARG A 33 -4.58 4.35 -13.75
N PRO A 34 -3.54 3.85 -14.44
CA PRO A 34 -3.68 2.77 -15.40
C PRO A 34 -3.87 1.44 -14.63
N LEU A 35 -5.01 1.26 -13.99
CA LEU A 35 -5.47 -0.03 -13.45
C LEU A 35 -6.37 -0.76 -14.44
N ASP A 36 -6.93 -0.04 -15.41
CA ASP A 36 -7.88 -0.60 -16.39
C ASP A 36 -7.22 -1.61 -17.34
N GLU A 37 -5.91 -1.50 -17.62
CA GLU A 37 -5.20 -2.51 -18.43
C GLU A 37 -5.01 -3.84 -17.68
N ALA A 38 -4.94 -3.83 -16.34
CA ALA A 38 -4.86 -5.06 -15.55
C ALA A 38 -6.20 -5.78 -15.44
N HIS A 39 -7.32 -5.04 -15.50
CA HIS A 39 -8.67 -5.59 -15.40
C HIS A 39 -9.30 -5.99 -16.76
N SER A 40 -8.77 -5.49 -17.88
CA SER A 40 -9.40 -5.63 -19.20
C SER A 40 -9.31 -7.02 -19.85
N LYS A 41 -8.65 -8.01 -19.23
CA LYS A 41 -8.40 -9.32 -19.88
C LYS A 41 -8.80 -10.52 -19.02
N ILE A 42 -10.04 -10.52 -18.55
CA ILE A 42 -10.61 -11.65 -17.80
C ILE A 42 -11.91 -12.09 -18.52
N SER A 43 -11.74 -12.62 -19.74
CA SER A 43 -12.76 -13.45 -20.41
C SER A 43 -12.50 -14.89 -20.00
N ILE A 44 -12.70 -15.19 -18.72
CA ILE A 44 -12.26 -16.43 -18.08
C ILE A 44 -13.22 -17.58 -18.43
N SER A 45 -12.67 -18.70 -18.91
CA SER A 45 -13.38 -19.98 -19.04
C SER A 45 -13.84 -20.50 -17.67
N ALA A 46 -14.92 -21.29 -17.58
CA ALA A 46 -15.40 -21.84 -16.29
C ALA A 46 -14.33 -22.62 -15.51
N LYS A 47 -13.38 -23.27 -16.21
CA LYS A 47 -12.23 -23.96 -15.59
C LYS A 47 -11.18 -22.98 -15.05
N GLU A 48 -10.88 -21.92 -15.79
CA GLU A 48 -10.00 -20.84 -15.35
C GLU A 48 -10.61 -20.10 -14.15
N ALA A 49 -11.94 -19.93 -14.10
CA ALA A 49 -12.64 -19.32 -12.97
C ALA A 49 -12.47 -20.15 -11.69
N SER A 50 -12.45 -21.48 -11.83
CA SER A 50 -12.23 -22.39 -10.71
C SER A 50 -10.81 -22.30 -10.16
N LYS A 51 -9.81 -22.27 -11.05
CA LYS A 51 -8.39 -22.15 -10.67
C LYS A 51 -8.08 -20.78 -10.06
N HIS A 52 -8.61 -19.71 -10.64
CA HIS A 52 -8.49 -18.35 -10.12
C HIS A 52 -9.08 -18.21 -8.71
N LYS A 53 -10.24 -18.84 -8.48
CA LYS A 53 -10.86 -18.89 -7.15
C LYS A 53 -9.97 -19.62 -6.14
N LEU A 54 -9.39 -20.77 -6.51
CA LEU A 54 -8.44 -21.49 -5.66
C LEU A 54 -7.22 -20.64 -5.32
N ALA A 55 -6.60 -19.97 -6.29
CA ALA A 55 -5.48 -19.06 -6.06
C ALA A 55 -5.86 -17.91 -5.10
N SER A 56 -7.05 -17.34 -5.28
CA SER A 56 -7.58 -16.30 -4.39
C SER A 56 -7.76 -16.80 -2.95
N GLU A 57 -8.30 -18.02 -2.77
CA GLU A 57 -8.47 -18.63 -1.46
C GLU A 57 -7.13 -18.90 -0.77
N VAL A 58 -6.11 -19.36 -1.50
CA VAL A 58 -4.75 -19.53 -0.98
C VAL A 58 -4.21 -18.23 -0.43
N LEU A 59 -4.34 -17.12 -1.18
CA LEU A 59 -3.86 -15.79 -0.75
C LEU A 59 -4.55 -15.31 0.53
N VAL A 60 -5.85 -15.59 0.67
CA VAL A 60 -6.64 -15.23 1.86
C VAL A 60 -6.23 -16.07 3.07
N GLU A 61 -6.21 -17.41 2.93
CA GLU A 61 -5.87 -18.33 4.02
C GLU A 61 -4.41 -18.17 4.48
N ALA A 62 -3.50 -17.92 3.54
CA ALA A 62 -2.11 -17.60 3.85
C ALA A 62 -1.95 -16.22 4.50
N GLY A 63 -3.00 -15.37 4.54
CA GLY A 63 -2.97 -14.05 5.16
C GLY A 63 -2.21 -12.99 4.34
N ILE A 64 -2.01 -13.22 3.04
CA ILE A 64 -1.31 -12.28 2.14
C ILE A 64 -2.03 -10.93 2.09
N ALA A 65 -3.37 -10.94 2.04
CA ALA A 65 -4.19 -9.74 2.06
C ALA A 65 -3.84 -8.79 3.23
N LYS A 66 -3.73 -9.36 4.43
CA LYS A 66 -3.38 -8.59 5.64
C LYS A 66 -1.93 -8.12 5.59
N ARG A 67 -1.00 -8.94 5.10
CA ARG A 67 0.42 -8.58 5.00
C ARG A 67 0.70 -7.48 3.99
N TYR A 68 0.02 -7.51 2.85
CA TYR A 68 0.18 -6.51 1.80
C TYR A 68 0.00 -5.09 2.35
N ASP A 69 -1.10 -4.86 3.06
CA ASP A 69 -1.43 -3.54 3.61
C ASP A 69 -0.48 -3.10 4.76
N MET A 70 0.24 -4.03 5.39
CA MET A 70 1.25 -3.71 6.42
C MET A 70 2.58 -3.24 5.81
N HIS A 71 2.83 -3.45 4.52
CA HIS A 71 4.04 -2.92 3.87
C HIS A 71 4.02 -1.40 3.82
N PHE A 72 2.84 -0.76 3.82
CA PHE A 72 2.74 0.69 3.90
C PHE A 72 3.33 1.23 5.21
N ASP A 73 3.30 0.46 6.30
CA ASP A 73 3.81 0.94 7.58
C ASP A 73 5.32 1.30 7.48
N HIS A 74 6.12 0.59 6.67
CA HIS A 74 7.52 0.98 6.39
C HIS A 74 7.64 2.30 5.65
N VAL A 75 6.87 2.46 4.57
CA VAL A 75 6.89 3.70 3.76
C VAL A 75 6.46 4.88 4.61
N LEU A 76 5.42 4.70 5.43
CA LEU A 76 4.90 5.73 6.33
C LEU A 76 5.88 6.04 7.47
N GLY A 77 6.56 5.04 8.01
CA GLY A 77 7.61 5.22 9.01
C GLY A 77 8.77 6.08 8.50
N SER A 78 9.14 5.96 7.23
CA SER A 78 10.17 6.82 6.61
C SER A 78 9.66 8.24 6.30
N LEU A 79 8.38 8.41 5.97
CA LEU A 79 7.80 9.69 5.55
C LEU A 79 7.33 10.60 6.70
N ILE A 80 6.88 10.01 7.81
CA ILE A 80 6.21 10.73 8.93
C ILE A 80 7.17 10.95 10.12
N GLY A 81 8.48 10.79 9.91
CA GLY A 81 9.50 11.14 10.91
C GLY A 81 9.64 10.11 12.05
N SER A 82 10.20 10.54 13.18
CA SER A 82 10.77 9.74 14.31
C SER A 82 9.90 8.64 14.94
N GLY A 83 8.67 8.43 14.47
CA GLY A 83 7.76 7.39 14.95
C GLY A 83 6.90 7.81 16.16
N GLU A 84 6.92 9.09 16.53
CA GLU A 84 6.15 9.62 17.67
C GLU A 84 4.73 10.09 17.29
N GLU A 85 4.48 10.35 16.00
CA GLU A 85 3.20 10.89 15.51
C GLU A 85 2.19 9.79 15.14
N ILE A 86 1.85 8.93 16.10
CA ILE A 86 1.00 7.73 15.90
C ILE A 86 -0.34 8.06 15.23
N LYS A 87 -0.97 9.19 15.57
CA LYS A 87 -2.26 9.61 14.98
C LYS A 87 -2.14 9.95 13.50
N ILE A 88 -1.03 10.54 13.09
CA ILE A 88 -0.78 10.90 11.69
C ILE A 88 -0.46 9.64 10.90
N HIS A 89 0.36 8.75 11.45
CA HIS A 89 0.61 7.43 10.90
C HIS A 89 -0.68 6.66 10.61
N GLU A 90 -1.60 6.56 11.57
CA GLU A 90 -2.86 5.83 11.38
C GLU A 90 -3.73 6.45 10.27
N ARG A 91 -3.77 7.78 10.16
CA ARG A 91 -4.52 8.47 9.10
C ARG A 91 -3.93 8.20 7.72
N PHE A 92 -2.61 8.26 7.59
CA PHE A 92 -1.94 7.92 6.33
C PHE A 92 -2.12 6.45 5.98
N ARG A 93 -2.02 5.54 6.95
CA ARG A 93 -2.26 4.11 6.74
C ARG A 93 -3.65 3.86 6.17
N LYS A 94 -4.69 4.49 6.74
CA LYS A 94 -6.06 4.40 6.22
C LYS A 94 -6.17 4.92 4.78
N MET A 95 -5.50 6.04 4.46
CA MET A 95 -5.47 6.58 3.11
C MET A 95 -4.78 5.60 2.14
N PHE A 96 -3.61 5.07 2.48
CA PHE A 96 -2.87 4.13 1.63
C PHE A 96 -3.67 2.85 1.38
N VAL A 97 -4.24 2.24 2.41
CA VAL A 97 -5.11 1.06 2.25
C VAL A 97 -6.30 1.35 1.34
N ARG A 98 -6.90 2.55 1.46
CA ARG A 98 -8.05 2.95 0.63
C ARG A 98 -7.66 3.15 -0.84
N GLU A 99 -6.57 3.86 -1.09
CA GLU A 99 -6.17 4.26 -2.45
C GLU A 99 -5.36 3.19 -3.17
N ILE A 100 -4.52 2.45 -2.45
CA ILE A 100 -3.50 1.56 -3.03
C ILE A 100 -3.40 0.20 -2.31
N GLY A 101 -4.34 -0.12 -1.43
CA GLY A 101 -4.33 -1.37 -0.67
C GLY A 101 -4.75 -2.60 -1.46
N TRP A 102 -4.77 -3.74 -0.75
CA TRP A 102 -4.96 -5.08 -1.29
C TRP A 102 -6.12 -5.23 -2.29
N LYS A 103 -7.25 -4.54 -2.04
CA LYS A 103 -8.46 -4.63 -2.86
C LYS A 103 -8.22 -4.35 -4.36
N HIS A 104 -7.21 -3.54 -4.68
CA HIS A 104 -6.88 -3.14 -6.05
C HIS A 104 -5.89 -4.08 -6.75
N PHE A 105 -5.21 -4.93 -5.98
CA PHE A 105 -4.12 -5.78 -6.48
C PHE A 105 -4.39 -7.28 -6.33
N LYS A 106 -5.41 -7.66 -5.56
CA LYS A 106 -5.75 -9.06 -5.27
C LYS A 106 -5.84 -9.94 -6.52
N ASP A 107 -6.40 -9.43 -7.62
CA ASP A 107 -6.63 -10.22 -8.84
C ASP A 107 -5.32 -10.42 -9.61
N ALA A 108 -4.42 -9.43 -9.60
CA ALA A 108 -3.08 -9.57 -10.18
C ALA A 108 -2.23 -10.60 -9.41
N TYR A 109 -2.36 -10.64 -8.09
CA TYR A 109 -1.72 -11.67 -7.27
C TYR A 109 -2.31 -13.06 -7.55
N ALA A 110 -3.64 -13.16 -7.64
CA ALA A 110 -4.30 -14.43 -7.96
C ALA A 110 -3.90 -14.93 -9.37
N ALA A 111 -3.86 -14.04 -10.36
CA ALA A 111 -3.42 -14.35 -11.72
C ALA A 111 -1.96 -14.83 -11.77
N ARG A 112 -1.08 -14.26 -10.95
CA ARG A 112 0.31 -14.75 -10.83
C ARG A 112 0.36 -16.17 -10.29
N LEU A 113 -0.35 -16.46 -9.20
CA LEU A 113 -0.44 -17.82 -8.65
C LEU A 113 -1.06 -18.80 -9.64
N GLU A 114 -2.06 -18.37 -10.38
CA GLU A 114 -2.70 -19.16 -11.43
C GLU A 114 -1.74 -19.49 -12.58
N ALA A 115 -0.86 -18.56 -12.96
CA ALA A 115 0.13 -18.79 -14.01
C ALA A 115 1.26 -19.74 -13.56
N ASP A 116 1.67 -19.64 -12.30
CA ASP A 116 2.87 -20.32 -11.80
C ASP A 116 2.60 -21.72 -11.24
N PHE A 117 1.36 -22.02 -10.81
CA PHE A 117 1.00 -23.28 -10.16
C PHE A 117 -0.11 -24.01 -10.91
N SER A 118 -0.08 -25.34 -10.90
CA SER A 118 -1.21 -26.19 -11.32
C SER A 118 -2.38 -26.12 -10.34
N GLU A 119 -3.56 -26.59 -10.76
CA GLU A 119 -4.74 -26.60 -9.88
C GLU A 119 -4.54 -27.50 -8.65
N ASP A 120 -3.84 -28.63 -8.81
CA ASP A 120 -3.59 -29.57 -7.72
C ASP A 120 -2.55 -29.04 -6.72
N GLU A 121 -1.52 -28.35 -7.19
CA GLU A 121 -0.59 -27.62 -6.31
C GLU A 121 -1.31 -26.51 -5.53
N LEU A 122 -2.24 -25.78 -6.16
CA LEU A 122 -3.05 -24.78 -5.46
C LEU A 122 -3.95 -25.41 -4.39
N LYS A 123 -4.52 -26.59 -4.64
CA LYS A 123 -5.28 -27.34 -3.62
C LYS A 123 -4.39 -27.78 -2.46
N GLU A 124 -3.18 -28.26 -2.76
CA GLU A 124 -2.21 -28.65 -1.75
C GLU A 124 -1.77 -27.45 -0.89
N LEU A 125 -1.43 -26.34 -1.52
CA LEU A 125 -1.10 -25.08 -0.83
C LEU A 125 -2.26 -24.58 0.02
N LEU A 126 -3.49 -24.67 -0.49
CA LEU A 126 -4.68 -24.32 0.28
C LEU A 126 -4.84 -25.22 1.50
N ASN A 127 -4.67 -26.53 1.34
CA ASN A 127 -4.72 -27.46 2.46
C ASN A 127 -3.63 -27.16 3.50
N LEU A 128 -2.40 -26.93 3.05
CA LEU A 128 -1.27 -26.57 3.91
C LEU A 128 -1.54 -25.26 4.67
N SER A 129 -2.04 -24.23 3.99
CA SER A 129 -2.37 -22.92 4.59
C SER A 129 -3.47 -23.02 5.66
N LYS A 130 -4.35 -24.02 5.57
CA LYS A 130 -5.40 -24.31 6.56
C LYS A 130 -4.87 -25.03 7.80
N GLN A 131 -3.71 -25.68 7.72
CA GLN A 131 -3.15 -26.41 8.85
C GLN A 131 -2.83 -25.47 10.03
N PRO A 132 -3.16 -25.85 11.27
CA PRO A 132 -2.93 -25.00 12.44
C PRO A 132 -1.47 -24.57 12.63
N ALA A 133 -0.52 -25.48 12.37
CA ALA A 133 0.91 -25.18 12.50
C ALA A 133 1.36 -24.11 11.50
N MET A 134 0.91 -24.21 10.24
CA MET A 134 1.20 -23.22 9.20
C MET A 134 0.57 -21.87 9.54
N LYS A 135 -0.70 -21.85 9.98
CA LYS A 135 -1.35 -20.62 10.45
C LYS A 135 -0.59 -19.96 11.60
N LYS A 136 -0.15 -20.76 12.58
CA LYS A 136 0.64 -20.28 13.71
C LYS A 136 1.98 -19.70 13.27
N LEU A 137 2.67 -20.34 12.33
CA LEU A 137 3.91 -19.82 11.75
C LEU A 137 3.70 -18.46 11.08
N LEU A 138 2.72 -18.37 10.17
CA LEU A 138 2.43 -17.14 9.42
C LEU A 138 1.96 -16.00 10.35
N GLN A 139 1.17 -16.30 11.37
CA GLN A 139 0.76 -15.32 12.38
C GLN A 139 1.93 -14.87 13.26
N SER A 140 2.84 -15.79 13.61
CA SER A 140 4.04 -15.47 14.40
C SER A 140 4.97 -14.53 13.64
N GLU A 141 5.17 -14.75 12.33
CA GLU A 141 5.95 -13.86 11.47
C GLU A 141 5.34 -12.45 11.42
N VAL A 142 4.02 -12.36 11.19
CA VAL A 142 3.29 -11.08 11.19
C VAL A 142 3.42 -10.36 12.53
N LYS A 143 3.29 -11.09 13.64
CA LYS A 143 3.41 -10.51 14.98
C LYS A 143 4.84 -10.00 15.22
N ALA A 144 5.86 -10.79 14.89
CA ALA A 144 7.25 -10.39 15.01
C ALA A 144 7.55 -9.14 14.14
N TYR A 145 7.00 -9.06 12.93
CA TYR A 145 7.10 -7.88 12.09
C TYR A 145 6.51 -6.65 12.78
N MET A 146 5.30 -6.75 13.32
CA MET A 146 4.63 -5.63 13.99
C MET A 146 5.38 -5.18 15.25
N GLU A 147 5.86 -6.12 16.07
CA GLU A 147 6.59 -5.84 17.32
C GLU A 147 7.92 -5.11 17.07
N THR A 148 8.57 -5.41 15.94
CA THR A 148 9.88 -4.81 15.58
C THR A 148 9.75 -3.60 14.65
N SER A 149 8.56 -3.34 14.08
CA SER A 149 8.33 -2.28 13.09
C SER A 149 8.73 -0.89 13.62
N LYS A 150 8.34 -0.55 14.85
CA LYS A 150 8.71 0.73 15.48
C LYS A 150 10.22 0.94 15.56
N GLN A 151 10.95 -0.09 15.99
CA GLN A 151 12.41 -0.03 16.07
C GLN A 151 13.03 0.11 14.69
N ARG A 152 12.54 -0.66 13.70
CA ARG A 152 13.00 -0.58 12.31
C ARG A 152 12.75 0.81 11.71
N PHE A 153 11.62 1.44 11.99
CA PHE A 153 11.33 2.79 11.48
C PHE A 153 12.28 3.83 12.07
N LYS A 154 12.52 3.76 13.38
CA LYS A 154 13.52 4.63 14.03
C LYS A 154 14.91 4.44 13.40
N MET A 155 15.36 3.19 13.28
CA MET A 155 16.66 2.89 12.67
C MET A 155 16.75 3.36 11.21
N GLY A 156 15.68 3.19 10.43
CA GLY A 156 15.62 3.64 9.04
C GLY A 156 15.64 5.17 8.91
N PHE A 157 14.92 5.87 9.80
CA PHE A 157 14.94 7.33 9.87
C PHE A 157 16.34 7.86 10.26
N ASP A 158 16.96 7.25 11.28
CA ASP A 158 18.31 7.61 11.72
C ASP A 158 19.34 7.33 10.61
N LEU A 159 19.21 6.20 9.89
CA LEU A 159 20.03 5.88 8.73
C LEU A 159 19.90 6.95 7.63
N TRP A 160 18.66 7.32 7.29
CA TRP A 160 18.38 8.35 6.28
C TRP A 160 18.98 9.70 6.66
N ASN A 161 18.84 10.12 7.91
CA ASN A 161 19.42 11.37 8.41
C ASN A 161 20.95 11.31 8.40
N ASN A 162 21.54 10.20 8.86
CA ASN A 162 22.99 10.03 8.83
C ASN A 162 23.54 10.08 7.40
N TYR A 163 22.82 9.51 6.43
CA TYR A 163 23.21 9.60 5.02
C TYR A 163 23.15 11.05 4.52
N ASN A 164 22.03 11.76 4.73
CA ASN A 164 21.87 13.14 4.26
C ASN A 164 22.79 14.15 4.96
N ASN A 165 23.19 13.86 6.20
CA ASN A 165 24.14 14.67 6.95
C ASN A 165 25.61 14.32 6.65
N GLY A 166 25.87 13.32 5.79
CA GLY A 166 27.22 12.89 5.42
C GLY A 166 27.94 12.05 6.49
N ASN A 167 27.24 11.57 7.50
CA ASN A 167 27.80 10.70 8.55
C ASN A 167 28.05 9.27 8.06
N ILE A 168 27.34 8.84 7.01
CA ILE A 168 27.53 7.55 6.33
C ILE A 168 27.46 7.75 4.81
N SER A 169 28.22 6.94 4.07
CA SER A 169 28.19 6.91 2.62
C SER A 169 27.46 5.67 2.10
N LEU A 170 27.03 5.73 0.83
CA LEU A 170 26.56 4.53 0.14
C LEU A 170 27.71 3.52 0.01
N PRO A 171 27.40 2.21 0.05
CA PRO A 171 28.37 1.18 -0.32
C PRO A 171 28.95 1.44 -1.73
N PRO A 172 30.18 1.00 -2.01
CA PRO A 172 30.71 1.05 -3.37
C PRO A 172 29.77 0.30 -4.32
N ALA A 173 29.63 0.81 -5.54
CA ALA A 173 28.89 0.11 -6.58
C ALA A 173 29.53 -1.26 -6.85
N PRO A 174 28.72 -2.30 -7.13
CA PRO A 174 29.22 -3.62 -7.50
C PRO A 174 29.99 -3.60 -8.82
#